data_AF-A0A2S5T126-F1
#
_entry.id   AF-A0A2S5T126-F1
#
_cell.length_a   1.000
_cell.length_b   1.000
_cell.length_c   1.000
_cell.angle_alpha   90.00
_cell.angle_beta   90.00
_cell.angle_gamma   90.00
#
_symmetry.space_group_name_H-M   'P 1'
#
loop_
_entity.id
_entity.type
_entity.pdbx_description
1 polymer ?
#
loop_
_entity_poly.entity_id
_entity_poly.type
_entity_poly.pdbx_seq_one_letter_code
_entity_poly.pdbx_strand_id
1 'polypeptide(L)'
;MTTTTANNSEYIKVDGWFAGTLLITFFRTFLGGWMIVGGLNTVLPWFGFSHIFPQPLGTLHLSNVMLVSMLETGLMNYVKVFEVIVGVCLVFNRFVPLALLIGLPIGLVVFYNSIALNYRYERLFSFYMSVWCVYMNIILCFAYIKYYIPMLRFKTPVGKLEDLKLLGTIFKSEEEASSSR
;
A
#
# COMPACT_ATOMS: atom_id res chain seq x y z
N MET A 1 21.37 22.62 -50.80
CA MET A 1 21.83 22.35 -49.43
C MET A 1 20.79 22.92 -48.49
N THR A 2 19.75 22.13 -48.19
CA THR A 2 18.58 22.54 -47.43
C THR A 2 18.80 22.14 -45.97
N THR A 3 19.07 23.12 -45.11
CA THR A 3 19.14 22.95 -43.67
C THR A 3 17.73 22.86 -43.10
N THR A 4 17.32 21.66 -42.72
CA THR A 4 16.10 21.43 -41.94
C THR A 4 16.39 21.71 -40.47
N THR A 5 15.95 22.86 -39.98
CA THR A 5 15.96 23.22 -38.56
C THR A 5 14.76 22.54 -37.90
N ALA A 6 14.98 21.40 -37.23
CA ALA A 6 13.97 20.75 -36.43
C ALA A 6 13.82 21.47 -35.07
N ASN A 7 12.89 22.42 -35.02
CA ASN A 7 12.41 23.03 -33.77
C ASN A 7 11.24 22.18 -33.27
N ASN A 8 11.45 21.33 -32.25
CA ASN A 8 10.36 20.67 -31.52
C ASN A 8 10.80 20.39 -30.07
N SER A 9 10.86 21.43 -29.24
CA SER A 9 10.75 21.27 -27.79
C SER A 9 9.28 21.48 -27.40
N GLU A 10 8.46 20.46 -27.59
CA GLU A 10 7.13 20.42 -26.97
C GLU A 10 7.32 20.31 -25.46
N TYR A 11 7.27 21.46 -24.78
CA TYR A 11 7.20 21.51 -23.33
C TYR A 11 5.84 20.93 -22.90
N ILE A 12 5.86 19.73 -22.31
CA ILE A 12 4.69 19.17 -21.63
C ILE A 12 4.28 20.16 -20.55
N LYS A 13 3.13 20.84 -20.73
CA LYS A 13 2.57 21.70 -19.70
C LYS A 13 2.15 20.82 -18.53
N VAL A 14 2.98 20.84 -17.49
CA VAL A 14 2.70 20.11 -16.25
C VAL A 14 1.61 20.85 -15.50
N ASP A 15 0.36 20.42 -15.71
CA ASP A 15 -0.77 20.87 -14.90
C ASP A 15 -0.61 20.34 -13.46
N GLY A 16 -0.95 21.14 -12.45
CA GLY A 16 -0.88 20.75 -11.04
C GLY A 16 -1.75 19.52 -10.73
N TRP A 17 -2.87 19.37 -11.44
CA TRP A 17 -3.71 18.17 -11.35
C TRP A 17 -3.02 16.91 -11.89
N PHE A 18 -2.32 17.04 -13.01
CA PHE A 18 -1.57 15.95 -13.62
C PHE A 18 -0.40 15.53 -12.72
N ALA A 19 0.36 16.50 -12.19
CA ALA A 19 1.45 16.25 -11.25
C ALA A 19 0.96 15.56 -9.97
N GLY A 20 -0.15 16.01 -9.39
CA GLY A 20 -0.75 15.38 -8.22
C GLY A 20 -1.18 13.93 -8.47
N THR A 21 -1.81 13.68 -9.62
CA THR A 21 -2.21 12.32 -10.02
C THR A 21 -1.01 11.41 -10.23
N LEU A 22 0.05 11.92 -10.86
CA LEU A 22 1.31 11.19 -11.05
C LEU A 22 1.95 10.83 -9.69
N LEU A 23 2.01 11.79 -8.76
CA LEU A 23 2.58 11.60 -7.43
C LEU A 23 1.82 10.54 -6.63
N ILE A 24 0.48 10.61 -6.62
CA ILE A 24 -0.38 9.63 -5.94
C ILE A 24 -0.18 8.25 -6.57
N THR A 25 -0.13 8.17 -7.90
CA THR A 25 0.09 6.92 -8.63
C THR A 25 1.45 6.32 -8.28
N PHE A 26 2.49 7.14 -8.20
CA PHE A 26 3.82 6.73 -7.81
C PHE A 26 3.84 6.19 -6.37
N PHE A 27 3.35 6.94 -5.38
CA PHE A 27 3.31 6.51 -3.98
C PHE A 27 2.53 5.21 -3.80
N ARG A 28 1.39 5.10 -4.46
CA ARG A 28 0.56 3.88 -4.43
C ARG A 28 1.29 2.68 -4.99
N THR A 29 1.92 2.82 -6.15
CA THR A 29 2.62 1.71 -6.81
C THR A 29 3.89 1.33 -6.05
N PHE A 30 4.61 2.31 -5.52
CA PHE A 30 5.82 2.09 -4.72
C PHE A 30 5.50 1.40 -3.39
N LEU A 31 4.49 1.89 -2.64
CA LEU A 31 4.00 1.25 -1.42
C LEU A 31 3.52 -0.18 -1.70
N GLY A 32 2.77 -0.35 -2.79
CA GLY A 32 2.26 -1.66 -3.20
C GLY A 32 3.38 -2.64 -3.53
N GLY A 33 4.35 -2.22 -4.34
CA GLY A 33 5.52 -3.04 -4.69
C GLY A 33 6.33 -3.44 -3.45
N TRP A 34 6.51 -2.52 -2.51
CA TRP A 34 7.20 -2.84 -1.25
C TRP A 34 6.44 -3.86 -0.40
N MET A 35 5.12 -3.71 -0.28
CA MET A 35 4.27 -4.66 0.45
C MET A 35 4.33 -6.06 -0.18
N ILE A 36 4.37 -6.15 -1.52
CA ILE A 36 4.57 -7.42 -2.23
C ILE A 36 5.93 -8.03 -1.87
N VAL A 37 7.02 -7.27 -1.99
CA VAL A 37 8.37 -7.77 -1.70
C VAL A 37 8.50 -8.20 -0.23
N GLY A 38 7.96 -7.40 0.69
CA GLY A 38 7.96 -7.70 2.13
C GLY A 38 7.19 -8.96 2.49
N GLY A 39 6.01 -9.14 1.90
CA GLY A 39 5.17 -10.32 2.11
C GLY A 39 5.71 -11.58 1.44
N LEU A 40 6.16 -11.47 0.18
CA LEU A 40 6.74 -12.58 -0.57
C LEU A 40 8.00 -13.13 0.09
N ASN A 41 8.74 -12.31 0.85
CA ASN A 41 9.88 -12.79 1.62
C ASN A 41 9.54 -13.96 2.57
N THR A 42 8.31 -14.00 3.07
CA THR A 42 7.83 -15.06 3.97
C THR A 42 6.99 -16.11 3.25
N VAL A 43 6.24 -15.71 2.21
CA VAL A 43 5.36 -16.60 1.45
C VAL A 43 6.15 -17.54 0.50
N LEU A 44 7.20 -17.05 -0.16
CA LEU A 44 8.03 -17.86 -1.07
C LEU A 44 8.63 -19.12 -0.42
N PRO A 45 9.17 -19.06 0.80
CA PRO A 45 9.60 -20.23 1.56
C PRO A 45 8.54 -21.33 1.72
N TRP A 46 7.25 -20.98 1.77
CA TRP A 46 6.19 -21.99 1.86
C TRP A 46 6.07 -22.84 0.59
N PHE A 47 6.54 -22.31 -0.54
CA PHE A 47 6.59 -22.99 -1.82
C PHE A 47 7.98 -23.59 -2.13
N GLY A 48 8.89 -23.63 -1.16
CA GLY A 48 10.21 -24.22 -1.29
C GLY A 48 11.29 -23.31 -1.90
N PHE A 49 11.01 -22.01 -2.05
CA PHE A 49 11.99 -21.02 -2.51
C PHE A 49 12.79 -20.41 -1.35
N SER A 50 13.93 -19.81 -1.64
CA SER A 50 14.71 -19.07 -0.64
C SER A 50 14.04 -17.74 -0.26
N HIS A 51 14.28 -17.27 0.97
CA HIS A 51 13.96 -15.90 1.38
C HIS A 51 14.65 -14.89 0.46
N ILE A 52 13.95 -13.79 0.11
CA ILE A 52 14.48 -12.69 -0.70
C ILE A 52 15.58 -11.95 0.08
N PHE A 53 15.35 -11.75 1.38
CA PHE A 53 16.28 -11.15 2.31
C PHE A 53 16.13 -11.82 3.69
N PRO A 54 17.20 -11.84 4.50
CA PRO A 54 17.11 -12.36 5.87
C PRO A 54 16.01 -11.63 6.64
N GLN A 55 15.12 -12.38 7.30
CA GLN A 55 14.04 -11.79 8.09
C GLN A 55 14.65 -10.83 9.13
N PRO A 56 14.34 -9.52 9.07
CA PRO A 56 14.94 -8.57 9.99
C PRO A 56 14.37 -8.81 11.39
N LEU A 57 15.25 -9.21 12.31
CA LEU A 57 14.93 -9.30 13.74
C LEU A 57 15.30 -8.01 14.47
N GLY A 58 14.74 -7.83 15.66
CA GLY A 58 15.01 -6.68 16.49
C GLY A 58 16.45 -6.65 16.98
N THR A 59 17.09 -5.48 16.94
CA THR A 59 18.43 -5.31 17.52
C THR A 59 18.42 -5.17 19.03
N LEU A 60 17.32 -4.67 19.59
CA LEU A 60 17.10 -4.57 21.03
C LEU A 60 16.15 -5.66 21.53
N HIS A 61 16.27 -6.00 22.82
CA HIS A 61 15.53 -7.10 23.45
C HIS A 61 14.01 -7.01 23.21
N LEU A 62 13.38 -5.87 23.52
CA LEU A 62 11.92 -5.71 23.37
C LEU A 62 11.45 -5.84 21.92
N SER A 63 12.20 -5.27 20.98
CA SER A 63 11.91 -5.43 19.54
C SER A 63 12.05 -6.88 19.10
N ASN A 64 13.07 -7.57 19.59
CA ASN A 64 13.30 -8.97 19.26
C ASN A 64 12.20 -9.87 19.83
N VAL A 65 11.83 -9.70 21.11
CA VAL A 65 10.75 -10.44 21.77
C VAL A 65 9.44 -10.28 21.00
N MET A 66 9.09 -9.06 20.57
CA MET A 66 7.90 -8.84 19.76
C MET A 66 7.93 -9.64 18.45
N LEU A 67 9.00 -9.50 17.66
CA LEU A 67 9.11 -10.17 16.36
C LEU A 67 9.20 -11.69 16.46
N VAL A 68 9.95 -12.22 17.42
CA VAL A 68 10.05 -13.65 17.67
C VAL A 68 8.72 -14.22 18.15
N SER A 69 8.05 -13.55 19.08
CA SER A 69 6.71 -13.98 19.52
C SER A 69 5.71 -14.03 18.35
N MET A 70 5.77 -13.04 17.44
CA MET A 70 4.94 -13.05 16.24
C MET A 70 5.27 -14.20 15.28
N LEU A 71 6.54 -14.58 15.18
CA LEU A 71 6.97 -15.72 14.38
C LEU A 71 6.53 -17.05 15.01
N GLU A 72 6.77 -17.23 16.31
CA GLU A 72 6.44 -18.45 17.07
C GLU A 72 4.93 -18.71 17.13
N THR A 73 4.13 -17.66 17.29
CA THR A 73 2.66 -17.76 17.28
C THR A 73 2.08 -17.87 15.87
N GLY A 74 2.90 -17.73 14.83
CA GLY A 74 2.46 -17.71 13.44
C GLY A 74 1.75 -16.42 13.01
N LEU A 75 1.58 -15.43 13.89
CA LEU A 75 0.97 -14.14 13.56
C LEU A 75 1.69 -13.43 12.41
N MET A 76 3.02 -13.56 12.34
CA MET A 76 3.82 -13.00 11.25
C MET A 76 3.38 -13.53 9.88
N ASN A 77 3.02 -14.81 9.78
CA ASN A 77 2.58 -15.42 8.52
C ASN A 77 1.31 -14.74 7.99
N TYR A 78 0.34 -14.49 8.87
CA TYR A 78 -0.90 -13.78 8.50
C TYR A 78 -0.60 -12.35 8.05
N VAL A 79 0.21 -11.61 8.82
CA VAL A 79 0.59 -10.23 8.48
C VAL A 79 1.23 -10.19 7.09
N LYS A 80 2.13 -11.12 6.78
CA LYS A 80 2.83 -11.18 5.49
C LYS A 80 1.93 -11.56 4.33
N VAL A 81 0.95 -12.44 4.53
CA VAL A 81 -0.07 -12.72 3.51
C VAL A 81 -0.90 -11.47 3.22
N PHE A 82 -1.34 -10.74 4.26
CA PHE A 82 -2.06 -9.49 4.06
C PHE A 82 -1.20 -8.41 3.40
N GLU A 83 0.10 -8.33 3.68
CA GLU A 83 1.02 -7.45 2.94
C GLU A 83 1.02 -7.79 1.44
N VAL A 84 1.08 -9.07 1.05
CA VAL A 84 0.99 -9.45 -0.38
C VAL A 84 -0.35 -9.02 -0.98
N ILE A 85 -1.47 -9.31 -0.32
CA ILE A 85 -2.81 -8.95 -0.81
C ILE A 85 -2.94 -7.44 -0.99
N VAL A 86 -2.57 -6.66 0.04
CA VAL A 86 -2.58 -5.20 -0.01
C VAL A 86 -1.68 -4.71 -1.14
N GLY A 87 -0.48 -5.25 -1.25
CA GLY A 87 0.48 -4.87 -2.28
C GLY A 87 -0.03 -5.08 -3.69
N VAL A 88 -0.62 -6.25 -3.97
CA VAL A 88 -1.27 -6.58 -5.25
C VAL A 88 -2.42 -5.60 -5.53
N CYS A 89 -3.31 -5.39 -4.57
CA CYS A 89 -4.41 -4.42 -4.69
C CYS A 89 -3.93 -3.01 -5.05
N LEU A 90 -2.87 -2.53 -4.39
CA LEU A 90 -2.32 -1.19 -4.64
C LEU A 90 -1.66 -1.08 -6.02
N VAL A 91 -0.88 -2.08 -6.45
CA VAL A 91 -0.22 -2.06 -7.76
C VAL A 91 -1.25 -2.09 -8.89
N PHE A 92 -2.23 -2.99 -8.84
CA PHE A 92 -3.25 -3.17 -9.88
C PHE A 92 -4.42 -2.17 -9.79
N ASN A 93 -4.37 -1.20 -8.88
CA ASN A 93 -5.45 -0.23 -8.67
C ASN A 93 -6.79 -0.84 -8.25
N ARG A 94 -6.77 -2.01 -7.61
CA ARG A 94 -7.98 -2.75 -7.27
C ARG A 94 -8.24 -2.66 -5.77
N PHE A 95 -9.46 -2.24 -5.39
CA PHE A 95 -9.86 -2.08 -3.99
C PHE A 95 -8.90 -1.18 -3.16
N VAL A 96 -8.34 -0.13 -3.77
CA VAL A 96 -7.31 0.73 -3.15
C VAL A 96 -7.71 1.26 -1.76
N PRO A 97 -8.90 1.84 -1.54
CA PRO A 97 -9.25 2.34 -0.21
C PRO A 97 -9.31 1.25 0.86
N LEU A 98 -9.79 0.06 0.50
CA LEU A 98 -9.82 -1.09 1.41
C LEU A 98 -8.40 -1.59 1.71
N ALA A 99 -7.55 -1.70 0.70
CA ALA A 99 -6.17 -2.15 0.83
C ALA A 99 -5.36 -1.21 1.74
N LEU A 100 -5.53 0.11 1.60
CA LEU A 100 -4.87 1.09 2.45
C LEU A 100 -5.31 0.95 3.92
N LEU A 101 -6.62 0.77 4.16
CA LEU A 101 -7.17 0.58 5.50
C LEU A 101 -6.61 -0.68 6.19
N ILE A 102 -6.46 -1.79 5.46
CA ILE A 102 -5.85 -3.03 5.97
C ILE A 102 -4.33 -2.83 6.17
N GLY A 103 -3.67 -2.14 5.25
CA GLY A 103 -2.22 -1.90 5.29
C GLY A 103 -1.79 -0.95 6.41
N LEU A 104 -2.67 -0.06 6.87
CA LEU A 104 -2.35 0.93 7.90
C LEU A 104 -1.94 0.29 9.25
N PRO A 105 -2.74 -0.58 9.89
CA PRO A 105 -2.33 -1.23 11.14
C PRO A 105 -1.07 -2.09 10.97
N ILE A 106 -0.89 -2.73 9.81
CA ILE A 106 0.33 -3.49 9.49
C ILE A 106 1.55 -2.56 9.49
N GLY A 107 1.47 -1.44 8.76
CA GLY A 107 2.52 -0.44 8.72
C GLY A 107 2.83 0.15 10.09
N LEU A 108 1.81 0.40 10.92
CA LEU A 108 1.97 0.91 12.28
C LEU A 108 2.70 -0.08 13.20
N VAL A 109 2.44 -1.38 13.09
CA VAL A 109 3.16 -2.41 13.84
C VAL A 109 4.64 -2.44 13.46
N VAL A 110 4.95 -2.38 12.16
CA VAL A 110 6.34 -2.34 11.66
C VAL A 110 7.04 -1.05 12.10
N PHE A 111 6.34 0.08 12.07
CA PHE A 111 6.81 1.38 12.56
C PHE A 111 7.08 1.36 14.06
N TYR A 112 6.15 0.83 14.85
CA TYR A 112 6.29 0.72 16.30
C TYR A 112 7.52 -0.11 16.67
N ASN A 113 7.68 -1.27 16.04
CA ASN A 113 8.87 -2.09 16.25
C ASN A 113 10.16 -1.37 15.82
N SER A 114 10.16 -0.72 14.66
CA SER A 114 11.36 -0.11 14.09
C SER A 114 11.80 1.18 14.77
N ILE A 115 10.86 2.02 15.21
CA ILE A 115 11.13 3.34 15.76
C ILE A 115 11.02 3.33 17.27
N ALA A 116 9.88 2.91 17.82
CA ALA A 116 9.63 2.97 19.25
C ALA A 116 10.45 1.91 20.01
N LEU A 117 10.44 0.64 19.58
CA LEU A 117 11.14 -0.43 20.30
C LEU A 117 12.64 -0.51 20.02
N ASN A 118 13.12 0.03 18.90
CA ASN A 118 14.55 0.12 18.61
C ASN A 118 15.16 1.50 18.95
N TYR A 119 14.36 2.44 19.48
CA TYR A 119 14.75 3.83 19.76
C TYR A 119 15.37 4.58 18.57
N ARG A 120 14.99 4.22 17.33
CA ARG A 120 15.56 4.80 16.10
C ARG A 120 14.84 6.09 15.67
N TYR A 121 14.64 7.00 16.61
CA TYR A 121 13.90 8.24 16.38
C TYR A 121 14.60 9.19 15.40
N GLU A 122 15.91 9.07 15.24
CA GLU A 122 16.68 9.78 14.22
C GLU A 122 16.21 9.45 12.79
N ARG A 123 15.54 8.31 12.60
CA ARG A 123 15.07 7.85 11.29
C ARG A 123 13.68 8.36 10.91
N LEU A 124 13.02 9.14 11.77
CA LEU A 124 11.68 9.69 11.50
C LEU A 124 11.59 10.57 10.25
N PHE A 125 12.69 11.22 9.89
CA PHE A 125 12.80 12.05 8.68
C PHE A 125 13.73 11.45 7.62
N SER A 126 14.20 10.22 7.85
CA SER A 126 15.08 9.52 6.92
C SER A 126 14.27 8.73 5.88
N PHE A 127 14.93 8.25 4.83
CA PHE A 127 14.38 7.31 3.85
C PHE A 127 14.28 5.88 4.40
N TYR A 128 13.97 5.74 5.68
CA TYR A 128 13.80 4.44 6.30
C TYR A 128 12.44 3.86 5.93
N MET A 129 12.47 2.67 5.35
CA MET A 129 11.31 2.17 4.62
C MET A 129 10.07 1.94 5.50
N SER A 130 10.27 1.51 6.75
CA SER A 130 9.17 1.37 7.73
C SER A 130 8.44 2.68 8.01
N VAL A 131 9.14 3.82 7.98
CA VAL A 131 8.56 5.14 8.23
C VAL A 131 7.81 5.62 7.00
N TRP A 132 8.46 5.52 5.83
CA TRP A 132 7.87 5.90 4.56
C TRP A 132 6.63 5.09 4.21
N CYS A 133 6.57 3.81 4.57
CA CYS A 133 5.37 3.00 4.37
C CYS A 133 4.15 3.59 5.10
N VAL A 134 4.33 4.02 6.35
CA VAL A 134 3.25 4.65 7.13
C VAL A 134 2.87 6.01 6.54
N TYR A 135 3.87 6.84 6.20
CA TYR A 135 3.60 8.17 5.64
C TYR A 135 2.89 8.09 4.29
N MET A 136 3.36 7.24 3.38
CA MET A 136 2.70 7.03 2.09
C MET A 136 1.28 6.47 2.28
N ASN A 137 1.08 5.51 3.19
CA ASN A 137 -0.24 4.97 3.46
C ASN A 137 -1.21 6.06 3.97
N ILE A 138 -0.76 6.91 4.91
CA ILE A 138 -1.55 8.04 5.42
C ILE A 138 -1.86 9.05 4.31
N ILE A 139 -0.85 9.46 3.53
CA ILE A 139 -1.01 10.41 2.41
C ILE A 139 -2.02 9.85 1.39
N LEU A 140 -1.92 8.58 1.05
CA LEU A 140 -2.85 7.92 0.15
C LEU A 140 -4.25 7.82 0.77
N CYS A 141 -4.37 7.52 2.08
CA CYS A 141 -5.66 7.56 2.76
C CYS A 141 -6.34 8.93 2.62
N PHE A 142 -5.59 10.02 2.77
CA PHE A 142 -6.11 11.37 2.52
C PHE A 142 -6.44 11.61 1.04
N ALA A 143 -5.62 11.13 0.10
CA ALA A 143 -5.92 11.24 -1.32
C ALA A 143 -7.24 10.55 -1.71
N TYR A 144 -7.58 9.43 -1.05
CA TYR A 144 -8.82 8.69 -1.24
C TYR A 144 -9.91 9.03 -0.21
N ILE A 145 -9.83 10.19 0.47
CA ILE A 145 -10.75 10.58 1.56
C ILE A 145 -12.22 10.50 1.19
N LYS A 146 -12.56 10.82 -0.07
CA LYS A 146 -13.92 10.76 -0.61
C LYS A 146 -14.60 9.40 -0.38
N TYR A 147 -13.83 8.31 -0.38
CA TYR A 147 -14.34 6.95 -0.18
C TYR A 147 -14.49 6.57 1.30
N TYR A 148 -13.79 7.24 2.21
CA TYR A 148 -13.88 6.99 3.65
C TYR A 148 -14.96 7.83 4.34
N ILE A 149 -15.33 9.00 3.79
CA ILE A 149 -16.38 9.86 4.35
C ILE A 149 -17.70 9.10 4.64
N PRO A 150 -18.23 8.24 3.73
CA PRO A 150 -19.43 7.47 4.02
C PRO A 150 -19.28 6.50 5.20
N MET A 151 -18.07 5.97 5.42
CA MET A 151 -17.75 5.06 6.52
C MET A 151 -17.74 5.77 7.88
N LEU A 152 -17.52 7.08 7.90
CA LEU A 152 -17.51 7.93 9.10
C LEU A 152 -18.91 8.46 9.50
N ARG A 153 -19.98 8.02 8.84
CA ARG A 153 -21.35 8.42 9.23
C ARG A 153 -21.69 7.88 10.62
N PHE A 154 -22.15 8.77 11.50
CA PHE A 154 -22.49 8.47 12.91
C PHE A 154 -23.59 7.42 13.10
N LYS A 155 -24.54 7.34 12.18
CA LYS A 155 -25.62 6.35 12.20
C LYS A 155 -25.76 5.76 10.81
N THR A 156 -25.44 4.49 10.69
CA THR A 156 -25.58 3.73 9.44
C THR A 156 -26.57 2.60 9.72
N PRO A 157 -27.70 2.53 9.00
CA PRO A 157 -28.61 1.39 9.13
C PRO A 157 -27.90 0.11 8.68
N VAL A 158 -28.25 -1.02 9.31
CA VAL A 158 -27.71 -2.33 8.93
C VAL A 158 -28.12 -2.64 7.49
N GLY A 159 -27.16 -3.06 6.67
CA GLY A 159 -27.41 -3.43 5.27
C GLY A 159 -28.36 -4.62 5.16
N LYS A 160 -29.18 -4.63 4.10
CA LYS A 160 -30.07 -5.75 3.77
C LYS A 160 -29.36 -6.72 2.84
N LEU A 161 -29.83 -7.98 2.79
CA LEU A 161 -29.31 -8.96 1.81
C LEU A 161 -29.49 -8.50 0.35
N GLU A 162 -30.46 -7.62 0.09
CA GLU A 162 -30.68 -7.01 -1.23
C GLU A 162 -29.51 -6.12 -1.67
N ASP A 163 -28.76 -5.54 -0.72
CA ASP A 163 -27.60 -4.68 -1.01
C ASP A 163 -26.44 -5.49 -1.60
N LEU A 164 -26.42 -6.83 -1.45
CA LEU A 164 -25.45 -7.69 -2.12
C LEU A 164 -25.57 -7.60 -3.65
N LYS A 165 -26.73 -7.23 -4.19
CA LYS A 165 -26.90 -7.00 -5.64
C LYS A 165 -26.04 -5.84 -6.14
N LEU A 166 -25.70 -4.88 -5.27
CA LEU A 166 -24.81 -3.76 -5.61
C LEU A 166 -23.39 -4.23 -5.91
N LEU A 167 -22.95 -5.37 -5.36
CA LEU A 167 -21.65 -5.97 -5.71
C LEU A 167 -21.60 -6.30 -7.21
N GLY A 168 -22.68 -6.85 -7.77
CA GLY A 168 -22.76 -7.15 -9.21
C GLY A 168 -22.62 -5.90 -10.09
N THR A 169 -23.19 -4.77 -9.66
CA THR A 169 -23.08 -3.50 -10.37
C THR A 169 -21.65 -2.92 -10.33
N ILE A 170 -20.91 -3.16 -9.25
CA ILE A 170 -19.50 -2.71 -9.12
C ILE A 170 -18.60 -3.41 -10.14
N PHE A 171 -18.82 -4.70 -10.41
CA PHE A 171 -18.05 -5.43 -11.42
C PHE A 171 -18.48 -5.10 -12.86
N LYS A 172 -19.76 -4.78 -13.08
CA LYS A 172 -20.29 -4.48 -14.41
C LYS A 172 -19.89 -3.10 -14.95
N SER A 173 -19.73 -2.10 -14.08
CA SER A 173 -19.31 -0.75 -14.49
C SER A 173 -17.89 -0.70 -15.08
N GLU A 174 -17.04 -1.70 -14.80
CA GLU A 174 -15.72 -1.87 -15.44
C GLU A 174 -15.82 -2.40 -16.88
N GLU A 175 -16.76 -3.31 -17.17
CA GLU A 175 -16.94 -3.84 -18.54
C GLU A 175 -17.44 -2.75 -19.49
N GLU A 176 -18.41 -1.94 -19.07
CA GLU A 176 -18.97 -0.85 -19.89
C GLU A 176 -17.94 0.29 -20.12
N ALA A 177 -17.05 0.55 -19.16
CA ALA A 177 -15.94 1.51 -19.31
C ALA A 177 -14.80 0.99 -20.22
N SER A 178 -14.70 -0.33 -20.42
CA SER A 178 -13.72 -0.94 -21.33
C SER A 178 -14.22 -1.05 -22.79
N SER A 179 -15.54 -1.13 -22.99
CA SER A 179 -16.20 -1.24 -24.31
C SER A 179 -16.34 0.12 -25.03
N SER A 180 -16.11 1.23 -24.33
CA SER A 180 -16.20 2.60 -24.84
C SER A 180 -14.83 3.26 -25.14
N ARG A 181 -13.74 2.48 -25.12
CA ARG A 181 -12.39 2.91 -25.50
C ARG A 181 -11.90 2.24 -26.77
#